data_AF-A0A832IXD9-F1
#
_entry.id   AF-A0A832IXD9-F1
#
_cell.length_a   1.000
_cell.length_b   1.000
_cell.length_c   1.000
_cell.angle_alpha   90.00
_cell.angle_beta   90.00
_cell.angle_gamma   90.00
#
_symmetry.space_group_name_H-M   'P 1'
#
loop_
_entity.id
_entity.type
_entity.pdbx_description
1 polymer ?
#
loop_
_entity_poly.entity_id
_entity_poly.type
_entity_poly.pdbx_seq_one_letter_code
_entity_poly.pdbx_strand_id
1 'polypeptide(L)'
;MTSVKISISIPEALLKKVNELCKRMNMARSEVIAKMLEEALGMEAEAKGHEYPTVLWKLSSTGYLRLRSPRLRGRSIRERWVVEEVGEE
;
A
#
# COMPACT_ATOMS: atom_id res chain seq x y z
N MET A 1 -4.86 -5.03 11.15
CA MET A 1 -4.01 -4.72 12.32
C MET A 1 -4.83 -4.94 13.58
N THR A 2 -4.26 -5.59 14.58
CA THR A 2 -4.88 -5.72 15.91
C THR A 2 -4.69 -4.41 16.68
N SER A 3 -5.76 -3.84 17.21
CA SER A 3 -5.69 -2.60 17.99
C SER A 3 -5.59 -2.91 19.49
N VAL A 4 -4.56 -2.38 20.15
CA VAL A 4 -4.41 -2.45 21.61
C VAL A 4 -4.79 -1.09 22.21
N LYS A 5 -5.66 -1.09 23.23
CA LYS A 5 -6.06 0.14 23.91
C LYS A 5 -4.99 0.56 24.93
N ILE A 6 -4.53 1.80 24.82
CA ILE A 6 -3.56 2.41 25.73
C ILE A 6 -4.21 3.64 26.38
N SER A 7 -3.97 3.85 27.67
CA SER A 7 -4.39 5.05 28.40
C SER A 7 -3.16 5.88 28.75
N ILE A 8 -3.14 7.16 28.38
CA ILE A 8 -1.99 8.06 28.56
C ILE A 8 -2.47 9.36 29.22
N SER A 9 -1.75 9.84 30.22
CA SER A 9 -1.95 11.16 30.80
C SER A 9 -1.26 12.22 29.95
N ILE A 10 -2.01 13.23 29.49
CA ILE A 10 -1.53 14.29 28.59
C ILE A 10 -1.92 15.65 29.19
N PRO A 11 -1.08 16.70 29.06
CA PRO A 11 -1.44 18.05 29.47
C PRO A 11 -2.73 18.54 28.83
N GLU A 12 -3.62 19.17 29.60
CA GLU A 12 -4.94 19.60 29.12
C GLU A 12 -4.86 20.57 27.94
N ALA A 13 -3.88 21.48 27.95
CA ALA A 13 -3.63 22.41 26.86
C ALA A 13 -3.28 21.70 25.54
N LEU A 14 -2.55 20.59 25.60
CA LEU A 14 -2.21 19.79 24.42
C LEU A 14 -3.46 19.06 23.89
N LEU A 15 -4.26 18.48 24.80
CA LEU A 15 -5.49 17.79 24.44
C LEU A 15 -6.49 18.71 23.71
N LYS A 16 -6.59 19.98 24.12
CA LYS A 16 -7.41 20.99 23.44
C LYS A 16 -6.98 21.18 21.98
N LYS A 17 -5.67 21.36 21.74
CA LYS A 17 -5.12 21.49 20.39
C LYS A 17 -5.37 20.25 19.53
N VAL A 18 -5.21 19.06 20.09
CA VAL A 18 -5.48 17.79 19.38
C VAL A 18 -6.96 17.69 19.00
N ASN A 19 -7.87 18.04 19.91
CA ASN A 19 -9.31 18.01 19.64
C ASN A 19 -9.72 19.01 18.55
N GLU A 20 -9.13 20.21 18.54
CA GLU A 20 -9.35 21.18 17.46
C GLU A 20 -8.84 20.66 16.10
N LEU A 21 -7.72 19.95 16.09
CA LEU A 21 -7.17 19.32 14.90
C LEU A 21 -8.11 18.21 14.38
N CYS A 22 -8.62 17.37 15.28
CA CYS A 22 -9.59 16.32 14.94
C CYS A 22 -10.87 16.91 14.32
N LYS A 23 -11.38 18.02 14.88
CA LYS A 23 -12.55 18.74 14.32
C LYS A 23 -12.26 19.28 12.92
N ARG A 24 -11.09 19.88 12.70
CA ARG A 24 -10.68 20.44 11.40
C ARG A 24 -10.55 19.35 10.33
N MET A 25 -10.02 18.18 10.70
CA MET A 25 -9.79 17.08 9.76
C MET A 25 -10.99 16.13 9.63
N ASN A 26 -12.04 16.31 10.44
CA ASN A 26 -13.19 15.40 10.55
C ASN A 26 -12.77 13.92 10.76
N MET A 27 -11.75 13.71 11.60
CA MET A 27 -11.18 12.38 11.89
C MET A 27 -11.34 12.03 13.38
N ALA A 28 -11.36 10.73 13.67
CA ALA A 28 -11.37 10.24 15.04
C ALA A 28 -10.05 10.57 15.75
N ARG A 29 -10.12 10.88 17.05
CA ARG A 29 -8.92 11.20 17.87
C ARG A 29 -7.84 10.13 17.78
N SER A 30 -8.24 8.86 17.83
CA SER A 30 -7.32 7.72 17.73
C SER A 30 -6.62 7.66 16.38
N GLU A 31 -7.30 7.98 15.29
CA GLU A 31 -6.73 7.97 13.94
C GLU A 31 -5.71 9.10 13.76
N VAL A 32 -6.03 10.29 14.25
CA VAL A 32 -5.11 11.44 14.21
C VAL A 32 -3.85 11.14 15.03
N ILE A 33 -4.01 10.60 16.24
CA ILE A 33 -2.87 10.23 17.08
C ILE A 33 -2.04 9.12 16.42
N ALA A 34 -2.69 8.11 15.82
CA ALA A 34 -1.98 7.04 15.12
C ALA A 34 -1.15 7.58 13.95
N LYS A 35 -1.71 8.45 13.10
CA LYS A 35 -0.98 9.07 11.98
C LYS A 35 0.21 9.91 12.47
N MET A 36 0.01 10.72 13.51
CA MET A 36 1.10 11.49 14.10
C MET A 36 2.21 10.60 14.68
N LEU A 37 1.86 9.46 15.26
CA LEU A 37 2.84 8.49 15.75
C LEU A 37 3.55 7.79 14.59
N GLU A 38 2.85 7.41 13.53
CA GLU A 38 3.42 6.82 12.32
C GLU A 38 4.41 7.78 11.64
N GLU A 39 4.04 9.06 11.50
CA GLU A 39 4.90 10.11 10.97
C GLU A 39 6.13 10.34 11.87
N ALA A 40 5.94 10.47 13.18
CA ALA A 40 7.02 10.73 14.13
C ALA A 40 8.01 9.56 14.26
N LEU A 41 7.53 8.32 14.09
CA LEU A 41 8.35 7.11 14.10
C LEU A 41 8.91 6.76 12.71
N GLY A 42 8.57 7.52 11.67
CA GLY A 42 9.01 7.25 10.30
C GLY A 42 8.41 5.97 9.68
N MET A 43 7.31 5.47 10.23
CA MET A 43 6.66 4.22 9.79
C MET A 43 5.90 4.35 8.47
N GLU A 44 5.72 5.57 7.94
CA GLU A 44 5.16 5.80 6.61
C GLU A 44 5.92 5.04 5.50
N ALA A 45 7.22 4.82 5.69
CA ALA A 45 8.05 4.08 4.74
C ALA A 45 7.87 2.56 4.83
N GLU A 46 7.54 2.02 6.01
CA GLU A 46 7.42 0.58 6.24
C GLU A 46 6.07 0.01 5.81
N ALA A 47 5.01 0.83 5.79
CA ALA A 47 3.69 0.42 5.30
C ALA A 47 3.64 0.17 3.79
N LYS A 48 4.59 0.73 3.01
CA LYS A 48 4.87 0.28 1.65
C LYS A 48 5.71 -1.00 1.70
N GLY A 49 5.10 -2.05 2.26
CA GLY A 49 5.67 -3.38 2.31
C GLY A 49 6.16 -3.78 0.92
N HIS A 50 7.43 -4.20 0.88
CA HIS A 50 8.23 -4.51 -0.30
C HIS A 50 7.42 -4.99 -1.50
N GLU A 51 7.24 -4.12 -2.49
CA GLU A 51 6.90 -4.55 -3.85
C GLU A 51 8.13 -5.31 -4.38
N TYR A 52 8.11 -6.64 -4.24
CA TYR A 52 9.08 -7.50 -4.90
C TYR A 52 9.13 -7.12 -6.38
N PRO A 53 10.32 -7.07 -7.01
CA PRO A 53 10.48 -6.70 -8.41
C PRO A 53 9.98 -7.83 -9.32
N THR A 54 8.67 -8.07 -9.28
CA THR A 54 7.96 -8.90 -10.24
C THR A 54 7.66 -8.01 -11.44
N VAL A 55 7.58 -8.61 -12.64
CA VAL A 55 7.20 -7.87 -13.86
C VAL A 55 5.86 -7.14 -13.67
N LEU A 56 4.98 -7.69 -12.82
CA LEU A 56 3.71 -7.07 -12.43
C LEU A 56 3.87 -5.71 -11.73
N TRP A 57 4.94 -5.50 -10.96
CA TRP A 57 5.24 -4.21 -10.32
C TRP A 57 5.65 -3.11 -11.32
N LYS A 58 6.44 -3.47 -12.34
CA LYS A 58 6.76 -2.53 -13.45
C LYS A 58 5.49 -2.14 -14.23
N LEU A 59 4.55 -3.07 -14.36
CA LEU A 59 3.26 -2.85 -15.01
C LEU A 59 2.27 -2.05 -14.13
N SER A 60 2.39 -2.15 -12.79
CA SER A 60 1.55 -1.40 -11.85
C SER A 60 1.94 0.09 -11.81
N SER A 61 3.24 0.36 -11.68
CA SER A 61 3.83 1.71 -11.56
C SER A 61 3.58 2.59 -12.79
N THR A 62 3.49 1.98 -13.96
CA THR A 62 3.22 2.65 -15.25
C THR A 62 1.72 2.75 -15.58
N GLY A 63 0.84 2.28 -14.69
CA GLY A 63 -0.61 2.39 -14.82
C GLY A 63 -1.28 1.32 -15.71
N TYR A 64 -0.53 0.36 -16.25
CA TYR A 64 -1.08 -0.70 -17.11
C TYR A 64 -1.97 -1.70 -16.36
N LEU A 65 -1.81 -1.87 -15.04
CA LEU A 65 -2.69 -2.73 -14.23
C LEU A 65 -4.11 -2.15 -13.99
N ARG A 66 -4.35 -0.87 -14.32
CA ARG A 66 -5.70 -0.29 -14.28
C ARG A 66 -6.52 -0.60 -15.55
N LEU A 67 -5.86 -1.11 -16.58
CA LEU A 67 -6.52 -1.56 -17.80
C LEU A 67 -7.07 -2.97 -17.55
N ARG A 68 -8.22 -3.30 -18.15
CA ARG A 68 -8.72 -4.68 -18.08
C ARG A 68 -7.63 -5.61 -18.61
N SER A 69 -7.37 -6.72 -17.91
CA SER A 69 -6.49 -7.77 -18.40
C SER A 69 -6.88 -8.11 -19.83
N PRO A 70 -5.92 -8.13 -20.78
CA PRO A 70 -6.21 -8.53 -22.15
C PRO A 70 -6.97 -9.84 -22.12
N ARG A 71 -8.22 -9.83 -22.59
CA ARG A 71 -8.97 -11.07 -22.74
C ARG A 71 -8.24 -11.85 -23.82
N LEU A 72 -7.73 -13.03 -23.45
CA LEU A 72 -7.21 -13.99 -24.42
C LEU A 72 -8.28 -14.11 -25.51
N ARG A 73 -8.00 -13.61 -26.72
CA ARG A 73 -8.88 -13.84 -27.86
C ARG A 73 -8.99 -15.36 -27.96
N GLY A 74 -10.21 -15.91 -27.86
CA GLY A 74 -10.50 -17.34 -27.61
C GLY A 74 -10.03 -18.32 -28.69
N ARG A 75 -8.99 -18.01 -29.45
CA ARG A 75 -8.26 -18.96 -30.29
C ARG A 75 -7.11 -19.51 -29.47
N SER A 76 -7.31 -20.71 -28.90
CA SER A 76 -6.19 -21.55 -28.54
C SER A 76 -5.56 -22.06 -29.83
N ILE A 77 -4.27 -21.82 -30.00
CA ILE A 77 -3.49 -22.51 -31.02
C ILE A 77 -3.26 -23.91 -30.43
N ARG A 78 -3.89 -24.95 -31.00
CA ARG A 78 -3.68 -26.36 -30.62
C ARG A 78 -2.38 -26.91 -31.22
N GLU A 79 -1.37 -26.07 -31.38
CA GLU A 79 -0.09 -26.49 -31.92
C GLU A 79 0.79 -26.94 -30.76
N ARG A 80 1.71 -27.86 -31.04
CA ARG A 80 2.72 -28.25 -30.06
C ARG A 80 3.63 -27.06 -29.84
N TRP A 81 3.97 -26.82 -28.57
CA TRP A 81 5.01 -25.86 -28.22
C TRP A 81 6.29 -26.22 -28.96
N VAL A 82 6.75 -25.31 -29.82
CA VAL A 82 8.10 -25.37 -30.38
C VAL A 82 9.00 -24.72 -29.34
N VAL A 83 9.78 -25.54 -28.63
CA VAL A 83 10.84 -25.05 -27.76
C VAL A 83 12.03 -24.79 -28.67
N GLU A 84 12.35 -23.53 -28.92
CA GLU A 84 13.61 -23.17 -29.55
C GLU A 84 14.73 -23.38 -28.53
N GLU A 85 15.58 -24.36 -28.78
CA GLU A 85 16.81 -24.55 -28.00
C GLU A 85 17.76 -23.42 -28.37
N VAL A 86 18.01 -22.51 -27.43
CA VAL A 86 19.08 -21.53 -27.53
C VAL A 86 20.37 -22.30 -27.31
N GLY A 87 21.09 -22.61 -28.39
CA GLY A 87 22.39 -23.26 -28.30
C GLY A 87 23.35 -22.43 -27.45
N GLU A 88 23.99 -23.09 -26.50
CA GLU A 88 25.27 -22.62 -25.97
C GLU A 88 26.32 -22.96 -27.04
N GLU A 89 27.15 -21.96 -27.37
CA GLU A 89 28.15 -21.95 -28.46
C GLU A 89 29.04 -23.20 -28.57
#